data_AF-A0A0L1K9Q4-F1
#
_entry.id   AF-A0A0L1K9Q4-F1
#
_cell.length_a   1.000
_cell.length_b   1.000
_cell.length_c   1.000
_cell.angle_alpha   90.00
_cell.angle_beta   90.00
_cell.angle_gamma   90.00
#
_symmetry.space_group_name_H-M   'P 1'
#
loop_
_entity.id
_entity.type
_entity.pdbx_description
1 polymer ?
#
loop_
_entity_poly.entity_id
_entity_poly.type
_entity_poly.pdbx_seq_one_letter_code
_entity_poly.pdbx_strand_id
1 'polypeptide(L)'
;MTGSLGQLFEILNTCMDDLVSTWGLDLEAQSRRLTAPKPKNLSQIALRIQKYYPSKAEQWGIQADLSIRVMVDSEGRATECKITNITLAEDFDDRPCTEFMRVAEFEPARDSHGNPMASYYVSSILYRM
;
A
#
# COMPACT_ATOMS: atom_id res chain seq x y z
N MET A 1 14.54 -30.19 14.06
CA MET A 1 15.26 -30.25 12.76
C MET A 1 14.86 -29.02 11.96
N THR A 2 15.63 -27.95 12.03
CA THR A 2 15.52 -26.80 11.11
C THR A 2 16.96 -26.42 10.77
N GLY A 3 17.49 -27.02 9.70
CA GLY A 3 18.81 -26.71 9.16
C GLY A 3 18.86 -25.29 8.58
N SER A 4 19.93 -24.99 7.83
CA SER A 4 20.31 -23.68 7.24
C SER A 4 19.20 -22.73 6.77
N LEU A 5 18.01 -23.24 6.44
CA LEU A 5 16.84 -22.46 6.10
C LEU A 5 16.33 -21.56 7.25
N GLY A 6 16.43 -21.99 8.51
CA GLY A 6 16.02 -21.18 9.67
C GLY A 6 16.84 -19.89 9.81
N GLN A 7 18.16 -20.01 9.67
CA GLN A 7 19.09 -18.87 9.71
C GLN A 7 18.85 -17.89 8.56
N LEU A 8 18.51 -18.38 7.36
CA LEU A 8 18.17 -17.53 6.22
C LEU A 8 16.88 -16.72 6.48
N PHE A 9 15.86 -17.35 7.08
CA PHE A 9 14.63 -16.65 7.43
C PHE A 9 14.83 -15.60 8.52
N GLU A 10 15.70 -15.83 9.51
CA GLU A 10 16.04 -14.83 10.52
C GLU A 10 16.66 -13.57 9.90
N ILE A 11 17.57 -13.75 8.93
CA ILE A 11 18.17 -12.64 8.19
C ILE A 11 17.10 -11.88 7.39
N LEU A 12 16.21 -12.60 6.70
CA LEU A 12 15.12 -11.99 5.94
C LEU A 12 14.16 -11.19 6.84
N ASN A 13 13.79 -11.74 7.99
CA ASN A 13 12.90 -11.07 8.94
C ASN A 13 13.53 -9.78 9.47
N THR A 14 14.82 -9.79 9.78
CA THR A 14 15.55 -8.59 10.22
C THR A 14 15.49 -7.48 9.16
N CYS A 15 15.70 -7.81 7.89
CA CYS A 15 15.58 -6.84 6.80
C CYS A 15 14.15 -6.28 6.64
N MET A 16 13.14 -7.11 6.88
CA MET A 16 11.74 -6.68 6.81
C MET A 16 11.39 -5.74 7.97
N ASP A 17 11.91 -6.02 9.15
CA ASP A 17 11.74 -5.17 10.34
C ASP A 17 12.41 -3.80 10.12
N ASP A 18 13.67 -3.77 9.70
CA ASP A 18 14.35 -2.51 9.38
C ASP A 18 13.56 -1.68 8.37
N LEU A 19 13.00 -2.33 7.32
CA LEU A 19 12.21 -1.64 6.31
C LEU A 19 10.97 -0.96 6.90
N VAL A 20 10.20 -1.65 7.75
CA VAL A 20 9.00 -1.06 8.36
C VAL A 20 9.36 0.09 9.31
N SER A 21 10.50 -0.01 10.01
CA SER A 21 11.00 1.08 10.86
C SER A 21 11.34 2.34 10.04
N THR A 22 11.87 2.18 8.82
CA THR A 22 12.18 3.33 7.94
C THR A 22 10.95 4.13 7.50
N TRP A 23 9.75 3.55 7.64
CA TRP A 23 8.48 4.23 7.33
C TRP A 23 7.90 4.96 8.55
N GLY A 24 8.61 4.97 9.68
CA GLY A 24 8.20 5.65 10.91
C GLY A 24 7.17 4.90 11.74
N LEU A 25 7.00 3.59 11.52
CA LEU A 25 6.09 2.75 12.31
C LEU A 25 6.84 1.99 13.41
N ASP A 26 6.18 1.81 14.55
CA ASP A 26 6.68 0.98 15.64
C ASP A 26 6.54 -0.51 15.31
N LEU A 27 7.67 -1.21 15.25
CA LEU A 27 7.73 -2.62 14.84
C LEU A 27 7.00 -3.56 15.80
N GLU A 28 7.16 -3.34 17.11
CA GLU A 28 6.53 -4.18 18.11
C GLU A 28 5.00 -4.08 17.98
N ALA A 29 4.48 -2.87 17.81
CA ALA A 29 3.07 -2.64 17.55
C ALA A 29 2.61 -3.28 16.24
N GLN A 30 3.37 -3.14 15.14
CA GLN A 30 3.02 -3.77 13.86
C GLN A 30 3.05 -5.31 13.93
N SER A 31 3.98 -5.90 14.69
CA SER A 31 4.05 -7.36 14.89
C SER A 31 2.83 -7.92 15.62
N ARG A 32 2.20 -7.09 16.48
CA ARG A 32 1.00 -7.42 17.25
C ARG A 32 -0.30 -6.97 16.57
N ARG A 33 -0.21 -6.41 15.37
CA ARG A 33 -1.37 -5.94 14.60
C ARG A 33 -2.26 -7.13 14.24
N LEU A 34 -3.52 -7.06 14.65
CA LEU A 34 -4.52 -8.08 14.38
C LEU A 34 -5.18 -7.88 13.01
N THR A 35 -5.49 -6.64 12.64
CA THR A 35 -6.11 -6.31 11.35
C THR A 35 -5.35 -5.22 10.62
N ALA A 36 -5.26 -5.32 9.29
CA ALA A 36 -4.69 -4.27 8.45
C ALA A 36 -5.73 -3.16 8.20
N PRO A 37 -5.30 -1.95 7.82
CA PRO A 37 -6.23 -0.94 7.35
C PRO A 37 -7.00 -1.44 6.12
N LYS A 38 -8.29 -1.12 6.04
CA LYS A 38 -9.15 -1.53 4.92
C LYS A 38 -9.84 -0.31 4.31
N PRO A 39 -9.70 -0.06 3.00
CA PRO A 39 -10.40 1.04 2.35
C PRO A 39 -11.91 0.76 2.33
N LYS A 40 -12.71 1.73 2.79
CA LYS A 40 -14.18 1.68 2.82
C LYS A 40 -14.80 2.00 1.46
N ASN A 41 -14.11 2.79 0.65
CA ASN A 41 -14.60 3.33 -0.62
C ASN A 41 -13.70 2.96 -1.82
N LEU A 42 -13.11 1.76 -1.80
CA LEU A 42 -12.16 1.32 -2.83
C LEU A 42 -12.69 1.43 -4.26
N SER A 43 -13.96 1.08 -4.49
CA SER A 43 -14.58 1.20 -5.82
C SER A 43 -14.64 2.64 -6.32
N GLN A 44 -14.88 3.62 -5.44
CA GLN A 44 -14.88 5.03 -5.80
C GLN A 44 -13.47 5.51 -6.16
N ILE A 45 -12.46 5.11 -5.37
CA ILE A 45 -11.06 5.41 -5.65
C ILE A 45 -10.67 4.85 -7.02
N ALA A 46 -10.98 3.57 -7.28
CA ALA A 46 -10.68 2.90 -8.54
C ALA A 46 -11.32 3.61 -9.76
N LEU A 47 -12.60 3.99 -9.66
CA LEU A 47 -13.27 4.74 -10.72
C LEU A 47 -12.61 6.09 -11.00
N ARG A 48 -12.15 6.77 -9.96
CA ARG A 48 -11.44 8.05 -10.11
C ARG A 48 -10.10 7.84 -10.79
N ILE A 49 -9.32 6.87 -10.36
CA ILE A 49 -8.05 6.51 -11.01
C ILE A 49 -8.27 6.19 -12.49
N GLN A 50 -9.25 5.33 -12.80
CA GLN A 50 -9.57 4.94 -14.18
C GLN A 50 -9.97 6.14 -15.05
N LYS A 51 -10.68 7.14 -14.49
CA LYS A 51 -11.05 8.35 -15.23
C LYS A 51 -9.83 9.16 -15.71
N TYR A 52 -8.69 8.98 -15.06
CA TYR A 52 -7.42 9.62 -15.43
C TYR A 52 -6.48 8.63 -16.15
N TYR A 53 -7.03 7.63 -16.85
CA TYR A 53 -6.22 6.81 -17.74
C TYR A 53 -5.49 7.71 -18.75
N PRO A 54 -4.17 7.57 -18.92
CA PRO A 54 -3.41 8.44 -19.83
C PRO A 54 -3.90 8.29 -21.27
N SER A 55 -4.28 9.38 -21.94
CA SER A 55 -4.89 9.33 -23.28
C SER A 55 -3.99 8.68 -24.34
N LYS A 56 -2.67 8.87 -24.25
CA LYS A 56 -1.71 8.19 -25.14
C LYS A 56 -1.66 6.69 -24.89
N ALA A 57 -1.70 6.28 -23.62
CA ALA A 57 -1.75 4.87 -23.26
C ALA A 57 -3.06 4.22 -23.73
N GLU A 58 -4.19 4.93 -23.58
CA GLU A 58 -5.50 4.52 -24.07
C GLU A 58 -5.51 4.36 -25.60
N GLN A 59 -5.03 5.36 -26.34
CA GLN A 59 -4.98 5.31 -27.79
C GLN A 59 -4.15 4.13 -28.33
N TRP A 60 -3.09 3.75 -27.62
CA TRP A 60 -2.09 2.79 -28.10
C TRP A 60 -2.19 1.41 -27.44
N GLY A 61 -3.21 1.13 -26.64
CA GLY A 61 -3.34 -0.20 -26.03
C GLY A 61 -2.38 -0.45 -24.85
N ILE A 62 -1.73 0.58 -24.32
CA ILE A 62 -0.66 0.44 -23.33
C ILE A 62 -1.26 0.16 -21.96
N GLN A 63 -0.73 -0.86 -21.29
CA GLN A 63 -1.14 -1.32 -19.96
C GLN A 63 0.03 -1.20 -18.98
N ALA A 64 -0.27 -1.07 -17.70
CA ALA A 64 0.74 -1.03 -16.65
C ALA A 64 0.24 -1.65 -15.35
N ASP A 65 1.20 -2.14 -14.56
CA ASP A 65 0.98 -2.65 -13.22
C ASP A 65 1.74 -1.77 -12.24
N LEU A 66 1.03 -1.29 -11.23
CA LEU A 66 1.55 -0.40 -10.21
C LEU A 66 1.35 -1.02 -8.84
N SER A 67 2.35 -0.92 -7.97
CA SER A 67 2.19 -1.18 -6.54
C SER A 67 2.34 0.12 -5.76
N ILE A 68 1.44 0.34 -4.80
CA ILE A 68 1.48 1.48 -3.89
C ILE A 68 1.53 1.02 -2.44
N ARG A 69 2.10 1.87 -1.59
CA ARG A 69 1.98 1.82 -0.13
C ARG A 69 1.34 3.11 0.35
N VAL A 70 0.26 2.99 1.12
CA VAL A 70 -0.44 4.10 1.78
C VAL A 70 -0.26 3.96 3.29
N MET A 71 0.25 5.00 3.95
CA MET A 71 0.29 5.09 5.40
C MET A 71 -1.07 5.55 5.90
N VAL A 72 -1.60 4.92 6.95
CA VAL A 72 -2.94 5.17 7.49
C VAL A 72 -2.82 5.43 8.99
N ASP A 73 -3.38 6.55 9.46
CA ASP A 73 -3.41 6.87 10.89
C ASP A 73 -4.48 6.06 11.66
N SER A 74 -4.49 6.17 13.00
CA SER A 74 -5.48 5.51 13.85
C SER A 74 -6.91 6.01 13.65
N GLU A 75 -7.12 7.13 12.96
CA GLU A 75 -8.44 7.66 12.60
C GLU A 75 -8.93 7.09 11.26
N GLY A 76 -8.07 6.37 10.53
CA GLY A 76 -8.39 5.80 9.22
C GLY A 76 -8.19 6.78 8.06
N ARG A 77 -7.33 7.80 8.23
CA ARG A 77 -6.95 8.72 7.14
C ARG A 77 -5.62 8.34 6.53
N ALA A 78 -5.52 8.53 5.21
CA ALA A 78 -4.24 8.43 4.50
C ALA A 78 -3.33 9.60 4.88
N THR A 79 -2.10 9.31 5.32
CA THR A 79 -1.12 10.32 5.74
C THR A 79 0.06 10.43 4.77
N GLU A 80 0.35 9.36 4.03
CA GLU A 80 1.38 9.34 3.00
C GLU A 80 1.03 8.26 1.97
N CYS A 81 1.38 8.47 0.69
CA CYS A 81 1.34 7.41 -0.31
C CYS A 81 2.63 7.42 -1.14
N LYS A 82 3.18 6.24 -1.40
CA LYS A 82 4.30 6.04 -2.33
C LYS A 82 4.00 4.95 -3.33
N ILE A 83 4.38 5.18 -4.59
CA ILE A 83 4.52 4.12 -5.57
C ILE A 83 5.78 3.32 -5.20
N THR A 84 5.64 2.02 -5.01
CA THR A 84 6.74 1.11 -4.65
C THR A 84 7.26 0.32 -5.84
N ASN A 85 6.44 0.15 -6.88
CA ASN A 85 6.85 -0.51 -8.13
C ASN A 85 5.94 -0.08 -9.29
N ILE A 86 6.48 -0.04 -10.50
CA ILE A 86 5.71 0.16 -11.73
C ILE A 86 6.36 -0.57 -12.91
N THR A 87 5.58 -1.24 -13.75
CA THR A 87 6.11 -1.94 -14.94
C THR A 87 6.41 -1.00 -16.11
N LEU A 88 5.69 0.11 -16.23
CA LEU A 88 5.89 1.13 -17.27
C LEU A 88 5.58 2.54 -16.73
N ALA A 89 6.57 3.43 -16.76
CA ALA A 89 6.50 4.73 -16.09
C ALA A 89 6.31 5.94 -17.01
N GLU A 90 6.67 5.87 -18.31
CA GLU A 90 6.69 7.08 -19.15
C GLU A 90 5.30 7.71 -19.35
N ASP A 91 4.26 6.88 -19.45
CA ASP A 91 2.90 7.36 -19.70
C ASP A 91 2.04 7.40 -18.42
N PHE A 92 2.49 6.82 -17.30
CA PHE A 92 1.72 6.72 -16.05
C PHE A 92 2.33 7.62 -14.96
N ASP A 93 1.47 8.40 -14.30
CA ASP A 93 1.85 9.35 -13.26
C ASP A 93 1.53 8.82 -11.83
N ASP A 94 1.62 9.72 -10.84
CA ASP A 94 1.31 9.43 -9.44
C ASP A 94 -0.18 9.45 -9.10
N ARG A 95 -1.08 9.44 -10.11
CA ARG A 95 -2.52 9.60 -9.91
C ARG A 95 -3.10 8.67 -8.85
N PRO A 96 -2.73 7.38 -8.79
CA PRO A 96 -3.21 6.51 -7.73
C PRO A 96 -2.93 7.06 -6.34
N CYS A 97 -1.71 7.50 -6.06
CA CYS A 97 -1.40 8.10 -4.78
C CYS A 97 -2.17 9.40 -4.54
N THR A 98 -2.32 10.24 -5.56
CA THR A 98 -3.15 11.45 -5.48
C THR A 98 -4.60 11.12 -5.06
N GLU A 99 -5.22 10.09 -5.64
CA GLU A 99 -6.60 9.72 -5.30
C GLU A 99 -6.72 9.07 -3.93
N PHE A 100 -5.76 8.21 -3.54
CA PHE A 100 -5.72 7.64 -2.21
C PHE A 100 -5.56 8.73 -1.14
N MET A 101 -4.66 9.70 -1.34
CA MET A 101 -4.47 10.80 -0.39
C MET A 101 -5.67 11.74 -0.31
N ARG A 102 -6.39 11.93 -1.41
CA ARG A 102 -7.48 12.91 -1.48
C ARG A 102 -8.81 12.41 -0.94
N VAL A 103 -9.15 11.14 -1.20
CA VAL A 103 -10.51 10.64 -0.91
C VAL A 103 -10.56 9.27 -0.26
N ALA A 104 -9.44 8.60 0.00
CA ALA A 104 -9.53 7.30 0.65
C ALA A 104 -10.00 7.45 2.10
N GLU A 105 -11.02 6.68 2.44
CA GLU A 105 -11.48 6.50 3.80
C GLU A 105 -11.15 5.07 4.22
N PHE A 106 -10.44 4.90 5.34
CA PHE A 106 -10.09 3.59 5.85
C PHE A 106 -10.89 3.23 7.10
N GLU A 107 -11.11 1.94 7.28
CA GLU A 107 -11.12 1.34 8.61
C GLU A 107 -9.66 1.20 9.05
N PRO A 108 -9.26 1.76 10.21
CA PRO A 108 -7.87 1.71 10.67
C PRO A 108 -7.46 0.27 11.01
N ALA A 109 -6.15 0.04 11.08
CA ALA A 109 -5.62 -1.19 11.66
C ALA A 109 -6.03 -1.29 13.13
N ARG A 110 -6.09 -2.52 13.66
CA ARG A 110 -6.35 -2.77 15.08
C ARG A 110 -5.29 -3.66 15.69
N ASP A 111 -4.99 -3.39 16.96
CA ASP A 111 -4.13 -4.25 17.79
C ASP A 111 -4.90 -5.49 18.30
N SER A 112 -4.21 -6.33 19.09
CA SER A 112 -4.80 -7.52 19.72
C SER A 112 -5.93 -7.23 20.71
N HIS A 113 -6.04 -6.00 21.20
CA HIS A 113 -7.09 -5.54 22.12
C HIS A 113 -8.25 -4.86 21.37
N GLY A 114 -8.15 -4.74 20.04
CA GLY A 114 -9.14 -4.07 19.20
C GLY A 114 -8.98 -2.55 19.13
N ASN A 115 -7.94 -1.96 19.72
CA ASN A 115 -7.70 -0.52 19.65
C ASN A 115 -7.23 -0.13 18.25
N PRO A 116 -7.71 0.99 17.70
CA PRO A 116 -7.24 1.48 16.42
C PRO A 116 -5.78 1.94 16.51
N MET A 117 -5.00 1.66 15.48
CA MET A 117 -3.58 2.01 15.43
C MET A 117 -3.17 2.46 14.03
N ALA A 118 -2.10 3.26 13.96
CA ALA A 118 -1.48 3.60 12.68
C ALA A 118 -0.82 2.36 12.06
N SER A 119 -0.90 2.23 10.74
CA SER A 119 -0.29 1.14 9.98
C SER A 119 -0.18 1.54 8.51
N TYR A 120 0.01 0.56 7.63
CA TYR A 120 0.12 0.77 6.19
C TYR A 120 -0.79 -0.19 5.43
N TYR A 121 -1.26 0.27 4.28
CA TYR A 121 -2.02 -0.48 3.30
C TYR A 121 -1.20 -0.58 2.01
N VAL A 122 -1.11 -1.78 1.45
CA VAL A 122 -0.47 -2.01 0.15
C VAL A 122 -1.52 -2.44 -0.87
N SER A 123 -1.38 -1.97 -2.10
CA SER A 123 -2.30 -2.33 -3.18
C SER A 123 -1.59 -2.43 -4.51
N SER A 124 -2.06 -3.37 -5.32
CA SER A 124 -1.67 -3.52 -6.72
C SER A 124 -2.79 -2.99 -7.60
N ILE A 125 -2.44 -2.12 -8.54
CA ILE A 125 -3.36 -1.48 -9.47
C ILE A 125 -2.98 -1.94 -10.87
N LEU A 126 -3.95 -2.52 -11.57
CA LEU A 126 -3.79 -3.04 -12.92
C LEU A 126 -4.51 -2.11 -13.87
N TYR A 127 -3.75 -1.35 -14.66
CA TYR A 127 -4.31 -0.54 -15.73
C TYR A 127 -4.59 -1.43 -16.93
N ARG A 128 -5.87 -1.56 -17.25
CA ARG A 128 -6.40 -2.39 -18.35
C ARG A 128 -7.48 -1.62 -19.09
N MET A 129 -7.68 -1.96 -20.36
CA MET A 129 -8.81 -1.53 -21.20
C MET A 129 -9.71 -2.73 -21.49
#